data_AF-A0A2N9Y2R0-F1
#
_entry.id   AF-A0A2N9Y2R0-F1
#
_cell.length_a   1.000
_cell.length_b   1.000
_cell.length_c   1.000
_cell.angle_alpha   90.00
_cell.angle_beta   90.00
_cell.angle_gamma   90.00
#
_symmetry.space_group_name_H-M   'P 1'
#
loop_
_entity.id
_entity.type
_entity.pdbx_description
1 polymer ?
#
loop_
_entity_poly.entity_id
_entity_poly.type
_entity_poly.pdbx_seq_one_letter_code
_entity_poly.pdbx_strand_id
1 'polypeptide(L)'
;MCLFTGVIALFLIQRLGRKADKSLKQLRINFTRASHMIQTILLILPISLILSFLFVFIILTDGTRPEKAIIPLFVVAGLCFFYLHRYNKQDNTGTARVSGVLITTETNPALWKLIREIVQKLGLNAMPNHIVLCIGNGFRVSNKAVRLYPDRIVLTGNTLYLDSTYINYLTLAELSSIIAQRLSHIASNDLNVSANFNRQIDKLTETANFLYQNYLSYSLFENYLFYPPYLLAKYFYCSFNKAIHWWYRSTEAMADLNVLKVTHKEQFALALSKMHLLQTRINQALENYYYKTHLNFLPLDYVTHYVEHSETPSLSKLLKKSPSVYARHPTLAQRLSYIKYGELNRLSGLLINISPTTLLKDLFSKELNILQSDYQNDIQETAETKLNYLKHISSQHQETITLKQGGIIRSFLRSLLAGLFILITYACITTDKSHDSEWLITVIILSMISAFCLFRCYKMYKSIGSALLSMKPQGLILPCFDKAIPWEQINSFEITGKMYKKLTLYLNSTFKSGEFKPCNAKIKYNKRNNHIQITAYEIRGKLKLPDCESLISDYIRVAHARIELQLFMQNKK
;
A
#
# COMPACT_ATOMS: atom_id res chain seq x y z
N MET A 1 -12.10 19.83 -26.67
CA MET A 1 -11.34 20.46 -25.58
C MET A 1 -10.64 19.45 -24.67
N CYS A 2 -11.34 18.53 -23.98
CA CYS A 2 -10.72 17.56 -23.05
C CYS A 2 -9.59 16.70 -23.64
N LEU A 3 -9.74 16.21 -24.88
CA LEU A 3 -8.69 15.45 -25.58
C LEU A 3 -7.45 16.30 -25.85
N PHE A 4 -7.64 17.55 -26.28
CA PHE A 4 -6.56 18.49 -26.59
C PHE A 4 -5.78 18.89 -25.33
N THR A 5 -6.49 19.17 -24.22
CA THR A 5 -5.87 19.47 -22.93
C THR A 5 -5.09 18.26 -22.37
N GLY A 6 -5.60 17.04 -22.56
CA GLY A 6 -4.90 15.81 -22.15
C GLY A 6 -3.62 15.54 -22.95
N VAL A 7 -3.66 15.71 -24.27
CA VAL A 7 -2.47 15.52 -25.13
C VAL A 7 -1.40 16.57 -24.84
N ILE A 8 -1.78 17.84 -24.69
CA ILE A 8 -0.85 18.91 -24.32
C ILE A 8 -0.19 18.62 -22.97
N ALA A 9 -0.97 18.14 -21.99
CA ALA A 9 -0.45 17.78 -20.69
C ALA A 9 0.61 16.68 -20.75
N LEU A 10 0.35 15.60 -21.49
CA LEU A 10 1.31 14.50 -21.67
C LEU A 10 2.59 15.01 -22.32
N PHE A 11 2.48 15.84 -23.36
CA PHE A 11 3.64 16.43 -24.02
C PHE A 11 4.45 17.34 -23.08
N LEU A 12 3.78 18.13 -22.26
CA LEU A 12 4.43 19.00 -21.28
C LEU A 12 5.11 18.21 -20.17
N ILE A 13 4.49 17.15 -19.64
CA ILE A 13 5.10 16.22 -18.67
C ILE A 13 6.36 15.59 -19.27
N GLN A 14 6.30 15.11 -20.51
CA GLN A 14 7.47 14.53 -21.20
C GLN A 14 8.58 15.55 -21.42
N ARG A 15 8.23 16.78 -21.82
CA ARG A 15 9.19 17.88 -22.00
C ARG A 15 9.86 18.27 -20.69
N LEU A 16 9.11 18.33 -19.60
CA LEU A 16 9.65 18.60 -18.25
C LEU A 16 10.57 17.46 -17.79
N GLY A 17 10.19 16.21 -18.06
CA GLY A 17 11.02 15.03 -17.82
C GLY A 17 12.36 15.07 -18.57
N ARG A 18 12.34 15.35 -19.88
CA ARG A 18 13.59 15.50 -20.67
C ARG A 18 14.48 16.64 -20.19
N LYS A 19 13.88 17.74 -19.70
CA LYS A 19 14.64 18.87 -19.14
C LYS A 19 15.16 18.60 -17.72
N ALA A 20 14.72 17.52 -17.06
CA ALA A 20 15.10 17.19 -15.69
C ALA A 20 16.54 16.65 -15.57
N ASP A 21 17.14 16.20 -16.67
CA ASP A 21 18.51 15.65 -16.69
C ASP A 21 19.61 16.70 -16.42
N LYS A 22 19.28 18.01 -16.47
CA LYS A 22 20.30 19.09 -16.40
C LYS A 22 20.92 19.32 -15.01
N SER A 23 20.11 19.25 -13.95
CA SER A 23 20.58 19.41 -12.57
C SER A 23 19.58 18.81 -11.59
N LEU A 24 20.03 18.42 -10.39
CA LEU A 24 19.12 17.95 -9.33
C LEU A 24 18.08 19.03 -8.98
N LYS A 25 18.48 20.31 -8.97
CA LYS A 25 17.56 21.44 -8.77
C LYS A 25 16.50 21.49 -9.88
N GLN A 26 16.89 21.29 -11.13
CA GLN A 26 15.97 21.29 -12.27
C GLN A 26 15.03 20.08 -12.25
N LEU A 27 15.53 18.89 -11.89
CA LEU A 27 14.70 17.69 -11.70
C LEU A 27 13.57 17.98 -10.71
N ARG A 28 13.92 18.52 -9.53
CA ARG A 28 12.94 18.84 -8.49
C ARG A 28 11.90 19.86 -8.97
N ILE A 29 12.35 20.98 -9.54
CA ILE A 29 11.45 22.03 -10.04
C ILE A 29 10.51 21.47 -11.10
N ASN A 30 11.04 20.71 -12.07
CA ASN A 30 10.23 20.16 -13.16
C ASN A 30 9.26 19.09 -12.67
N PHE A 31 9.66 18.24 -11.73
CA PHE A 31 8.79 17.21 -11.15
C PHE A 31 7.66 17.83 -10.34
N THR A 32 7.94 18.81 -9.48
CA THR A 32 6.91 19.52 -8.72
C THR A 32 5.97 20.30 -9.64
N ARG A 33 6.50 20.96 -10.68
CA ARG A 33 5.66 21.60 -11.72
C ARG A 33 4.75 20.60 -12.41
N ALA A 34 5.29 19.46 -12.85
CA ALA A 34 4.49 18.43 -13.49
C ALA A 34 3.42 17.89 -12.52
N SER A 35 3.75 17.71 -11.23
CA SER A 35 2.80 17.25 -10.21
C SER A 35 1.62 18.22 -10.07
N HIS A 36 1.89 19.52 -9.97
CA HIS A 36 0.85 20.55 -9.97
C HIS A 36 0.04 20.61 -11.27
N MET A 37 0.67 20.36 -12.42
CA MET A 37 -0.06 20.28 -13.68
C MET A 37 -1.04 19.10 -13.69
N ILE A 38 -0.63 17.91 -13.27
CA ILE A 38 -1.54 16.75 -13.14
C ILE A 38 -2.70 17.09 -12.20
N GLN A 39 -2.43 17.72 -11.06
CA GLN A 39 -3.47 18.14 -10.13
C GLN A 39 -4.48 19.08 -10.79
N THR A 40 -3.99 20.07 -11.54
CA THR A 40 -4.83 21.05 -12.25
C THR A 40 -5.68 20.36 -13.32
N ILE A 41 -5.13 19.38 -14.04
CA ILE A 41 -5.87 18.62 -15.05
C ILE A 41 -6.94 17.74 -14.40
N LEU A 42 -6.64 17.11 -13.27
CA LEU A 42 -7.60 16.33 -12.49
C LEU A 42 -8.77 17.17 -11.96
N LEU A 43 -8.58 18.49 -11.77
CA LEU A 43 -9.66 19.42 -11.46
C LEU A 43 -10.46 19.81 -12.71
N ILE A 44 -9.77 20.22 -13.78
CA ILE A 44 -10.41 20.81 -14.97
C ILE A 44 -11.19 19.76 -15.77
N LEU A 45 -10.67 18.55 -15.90
CA LEU A 45 -11.27 17.51 -16.74
C LEU A 45 -12.69 17.11 -16.29
N PRO A 46 -12.97 16.75 -15.02
CA PRO A 46 -14.32 16.42 -14.58
C PRO A 46 -15.26 17.63 -14.65
N ILE A 47 -14.78 18.82 -14.30
CA ILE A 47 -15.58 20.07 -14.40
C ILE A 47 -15.98 20.31 -15.86
N SER A 48 -15.05 20.20 -16.80
CA SER A 48 -15.31 20.38 -18.24
C SER A 48 -16.25 19.31 -18.82
N LEU A 49 -16.17 18.07 -18.32
CA LEU A 49 -17.03 16.97 -18.79
C LEU A 49 -18.47 17.18 -18.30
N ILE A 50 -18.64 17.62 -17.05
CA ILE A 50 -19.95 17.99 -16.50
C ILE A 50 -20.51 19.22 -17.20
N LEU A 51 -19.71 20.27 -17.41
CA LEU A 51 -20.16 21.46 -18.11
C LEU A 51 -20.62 21.12 -19.54
N SER A 52 -19.90 20.23 -20.23
CA SER A 52 -20.30 19.73 -21.55
C SER A 52 -21.60 18.94 -21.50
N PHE A 53 -21.79 18.08 -20.50
CA PHE A 53 -23.03 17.32 -20.29
C PHE A 53 -24.20 18.25 -19.98
N LEU A 54 -24.00 19.24 -19.09
CA LEU A 54 -24.99 20.26 -18.74
C LEU A 54 -25.37 21.11 -19.95
N PHE A 55 -24.41 21.49 -20.79
CA PHE A 55 -24.67 22.25 -22.01
C PHE A 55 -25.53 21.46 -23.01
N VAL A 56 -25.21 20.18 -23.26
CA VAL A 56 -26.02 19.28 -24.09
C VAL A 56 -27.41 19.08 -23.48
N PHE A 57 -27.50 18.92 -22.15
CA PHE A 57 -28.76 18.75 -21.44
C PHE A 57 -29.64 20.00 -21.54
N ILE A 58 -29.08 21.21 -21.43
CA ILE A 58 -29.81 22.48 -21.59
C ILE A 58 -30.35 22.62 -23.02
N ILE A 59 -29.55 22.29 -24.04
CA ILE A 59 -29.98 22.30 -25.45
C ILE A 59 -31.12 21.31 -25.67
N LEU A 60 -31.04 20.10 -25.11
CA LEU A 60 -32.05 19.06 -25.30
C LEU A 60 -33.35 19.29 -24.49
N THR A 61 -33.37 20.24 -23.56
CA THR A 61 -34.51 20.49 -22.66
C THR A 61 -35.12 21.89 -22.81
N ASP A 62 -34.82 22.58 -23.92
CA ASP A 62 -35.25 23.95 -24.25
C ASP A 62 -35.05 24.94 -23.08
N GLY A 63 -33.99 24.75 -22.29
CA GLY A 63 -33.64 25.65 -21.19
C GLY A 63 -34.64 25.68 -20.02
N THR A 64 -35.57 24.72 -19.92
CA THR A 64 -36.72 24.85 -19.00
C THR A 64 -36.37 24.81 -17.50
N ARG A 65 -35.17 24.35 -17.07
CA ARG A 65 -34.77 24.30 -15.63
C ARG A 65 -33.24 24.38 -15.38
N PRO A 66 -32.58 25.54 -15.56
CA PRO A 66 -31.13 25.68 -15.37
C PRO A 66 -30.69 25.56 -13.89
N GLU A 67 -31.56 25.87 -12.93
CA GLU A 67 -31.24 25.84 -11.49
C GLU A 67 -30.86 24.44 -10.95
N LYS A 68 -31.39 23.37 -11.55
CA LYS A 68 -31.07 21.98 -11.14
C LYS A 68 -29.72 21.48 -11.70
N ALA A 69 -29.17 22.16 -12.71
CA ALA A 69 -27.86 21.88 -13.30
C ALA A 69 -26.69 22.48 -12.50
N ILE A 70 -26.94 23.54 -11.74
CA ILE A 70 -25.92 24.26 -10.97
C ILE A 70 -25.46 23.47 -9.72
N ILE A 71 -26.39 22.77 -9.06
CA ILE A 71 -26.13 21.97 -7.85
C ILE A 71 -25.07 20.87 -8.09
N PRO A 72 -25.16 19.99 -9.11
CA PRO A 72 -24.13 18.98 -9.36
C PRO A 72 -22.77 19.57 -9.74
N LEU A 73 -22.74 20.76 -10.36
CA LEU A 73 -21.48 21.47 -10.65
C LEU A 73 -20.78 21.90 -9.36
N PHE A 74 -21.50 22.51 -8.41
CA PHE A 74 -20.95 22.89 -7.10
C PHE A 74 -20.53 21.69 -6.26
N VAL A 75 -21.30 20.60 -6.29
CA VAL A 75 -20.94 19.36 -5.57
C VAL A 75 -19.64 18.76 -6.12
N VAL A 76 -19.49 18.69 -7.45
CA VAL A 76 -18.25 18.16 -8.03
C VAL A 76 -17.08 19.12 -7.88
N ALA A 77 -17.27 20.43 -8.05
CA ALA A 77 -16.24 21.41 -7.74
C ALA A 77 -15.81 21.34 -6.26
N GLY A 78 -16.76 21.19 -5.35
CA GLY A 78 -16.51 21.01 -3.92
C GLY A 78 -15.76 19.72 -3.59
N LEU A 79 -16.14 18.59 -4.19
CA LEU A 79 -15.41 17.32 -4.06
C LEU A 79 -13.99 17.43 -4.62
N CYS A 80 -13.84 17.97 -5.83
CA CYS A 80 -12.54 18.22 -6.46
C CYS A 80 -11.64 19.10 -5.58
N PHE A 81 -12.20 20.19 -5.01
CA PHE A 81 -11.47 21.06 -4.09
C PHE A 81 -11.14 20.37 -2.76
N PHE A 82 -12.05 19.59 -2.20
CA PHE A 82 -11.83 18.81 -0.97
C PHE A 82 -10.72 17.77 -1.15
N TYR A 83 -10.73 17.01 -2.25
CA TYR A 83 -9.65 16.06 -2.57
C TYR A 83 -8.32 16.78 -2.79
N LEU A 84 -8.32 17.95 -3.44
CA LEU A 84 -7.11 18.75 -3.62
C LEU A 84 -6.57 19.29 -2.29
N HIS A 85 -7.46 19.79 -1.41
CA HIS A 85 -7.10 20.27 -0.09
C HIS A 85 -6.52 19.15 0.77
N ARG A 86 -7.16 17.96 0.78
CA ARG A 86 -6.63 16.79 1.49
C ARG A 86 -5.30 16.30 0.91
N TYR A 87 -5.12 16.38 -0.41
CA TYR A 87 -3.86 16.01 -1.07
C TYR A 87 -2.73 17.00 -0.76
N ASN A 88 -3.03 18.30 -0.71
CA ASN A 88 -2.07 19.37 -0.42
C ASN A 88 -1.87 19.61 1.07
N LYS A 89 -2.76 19.09 1.93
CA LYS A 89 -2.55 19.06 3.37
C LYS A 89 -1.28 18.26 3.62
N GLN A 90 -0.22 19.00 3.89
CA GLN A 90 1.02 18.44 4.35
C GLN A 90 0.70 17.81 5.70
N ASP A 91 0.72 16.48 5.77
CA ASP A 91 0.73 15.81 7.06
C ASP A 91 1.97 16.33 7.78
N ASN A 92 1.74 17.26 8.71
CA ASN A 92 2.71 17.65 9.71
C ASN A 92 2.89 16.44 10.61
N THR A 93 3.60 15.44 10.10
CA THR A 93 4.06 14.30 10.88
C THR A 93 4.84 14.91 12.04
N GLY A 94 4.36 14.70 13.27
CA GLY A 94 5.08 15.09 14.46
C GLY A 94 6.54 14.62 14.42
N THR A 95 7.40 15.23 15.22
CA THR A 95 8.82 14.83 15.36
C THR A 95 8.91 13.31 15.47
N ALA A 96 9.60 12.67 14.52
CA ALA A 96 9.72 11.21 14.52
C ALA A 96 10.39 10.76 15.84
N ARG A 97 9.84 9.71 16.47
CA ARG A 97 10.42 9.09 17.67
C ARG A 97 11.45 8.06 17.23
N VAL A 98 12.64 8.08 17.81
CA VAL A 98 13.69 7.08 17.60
C VAL A 98 14.19 6.61 18.96
N SER A 99 14.20 5.29 19.19
CA SER A 99 14.89 4.69 20.33
C SER A 99 16.40 4.65 20.03
N GLY A 100 17.18 5.34 20.85
CA GLY A 100 18.61 5.51 20.62
C GLY A 100 19.29 6.39 21.66
N VAL A 101 20.59 6.18 21.83
CA VAL A 101 21.43 6.90 22.79
C VAL A 101 22.24 7.97 22.06
N LEU A 102 22.19 9.20 22.57
CA LEU A 102 23.01 10.30 22.08
C LEU A 102 24.47 10.08 22.47
N ILE A 103 25.36 10.09 21.49
CA ILE A 103 26.80 9.97 21.69
C ILE A 103 27.41 11.37 21.72
N THR A 104 27.91 11.77 22.88
CA THR A 104 28.51 13.09 23.12
C THR A 104 30.04 13.01 23.08
N THR A 105 30.69 14.17 23.01
CA THR A 105 32.15 14.26 23.05
C THR A 105 32.72 13.75 24.36
N GLU A 106 31.94 13.85 25.44
CA GLU A 106 32.30 13.42 26.79
C GLU A 106 32.11 11.90 26.95
N THR A 107 31.03 11.34 26.39
CA THR A 107 30.74 9.90 26.54
C THR A 107 31.65 9.04 25.66
N ASN A 108 31.96 9.50 24.43
CA ASN A 108 32.79 8.76 23.49
C ASN A 108 33.75 9.65 22.69
N PRO A 109 34.82 10.17 23.32
CA PRO A 109 35.78 11.05 22.66
C PRO A 109 36.52 10.37 21.51
N ALA A 110 36.74 9.05 21.60
CA ALA A 110 37.42 8.26 20.57
C ALA A 110 36.63 8.21 19.26
N LEU A 111 35.31 7.97 19.32
CA LEU A 111 34.46 8.00 18.13
C LEU A 111 34.41 9.40 17.51
N TRP A 112 34.28 10.44 18.33
CA TRP A 112 34.29 11.81 17.83
C TRP A 112 35.62 12.18 17.16
N LYS A 113 36.76 11.69 17.69
CA LYS A 113 38.07 11.83 17.06
C LYS A 113 38.11 11.11 15.70
N LEU A 114 37.66 9.86 15.64
CA LEU A 114 37.57 9.09 14.39
C LEU A 114 36.74 9.84 13.34
N ILE A 115 35.57 10.37 13.72
CA ILE A 115 34.70 11.10 12.80
C ILE A 115 35.37 12.39 12.31
N ARG A 116 36.08 13.13 13.18
CA ARG A 116 36.88 14.31 12.77
C ARG A 116 37.95 13.93 11.75
N GLU A 117 38.67 12.84 11.98
CA GLU A 117 39.68 12.34 11.04
C GLU A 117 39.07 11.93 9.69
N ILE A 118 37.90 11.28 9.70
CA ILE A 118 37.16 10.93 8.48
C ILE A 118 36.73 12.21 7.74
N VAL A 119 36.14 13.18 8.44
CA VAL A 119 35.73 14.48 7.86
C VAL A 119 36.92 15.21 7.23
N GLN A 120 38.07 15.22 7.90
CA GLN A 120 39.30 15.82 7.40
C GLN A 120 39.81 15.09 6.14
N LYS A 121 39.88 13.75 6.14
CA LYS A 121 40.29 12.96 4.97
C LYS A 121 39.36 13.13 3.78
N LEU A 122 38.07 13.34 4.03
CA LEU A 122 37.08 13.62 3.00
C LEU A 122 37.14 15.06 2.49
N GLY A 123 37.80 15.97 3.21
CA GLY A 123 37.84 17.40 2.91
C GLY A 123 36.48 18.09 3.09
N LEU A 124 35.68 17.64 4.08
CA LEU A 124 34.36 18.23 4.34
C LEU A 124 34.47 19.36 5.36
N ASN A 125 33.70 20.42 5.14
CA ASN A 125 33.65 21.57 6.04
C ASN A 125 32.52 21.45 7.10
N ALA A 126 31.82 20.33 7.14
CA ALA A 126 30.66 20.13 8.01
C ALA A 126 30.79 18.82 8.81
N MET A 127 30.67 18.95 10.12
CA MET A 127 30.51 17.82 11.06
C MET A 127 29.02 17.51 11.26
N PRO A 128 28.64 16.27 11.62
CA PRO A 128 27.32 16.02 12.16
C PRO A 128 27.14 16.80 13.48
N ASN A 129 25.96 17.38 13.68
CA ASN A 129 25.60 18.04 14.92
C ASN A 129 25.38 17.02 16.05
N HIS A 130 24.87 15.85 15.70
CA HIS A 130 24.54 14.80 16.65
C HIS A 130 24.93 13.43 16.11
N ILE A 131 25.34 12.54 17.00
CA ILE A 131 25.57 11.11 16.70
C ILE A 131 24.63 10.32 17.60
N VAL A 132 23.86 9.41 17.02
CA VAL A 132 22.91 8.57 17.75
C VAL A 132 23.24 7.11 17.47
N LEU A 133 23.48 6.34 18.51
CA LEU A 133 23.54 4.88 18.43
C LEU A 133 22.11 4.33 18.60
N CYS A 134 21.65 3.52 17.65
CA CYS A 134 20.29 2.96 17.66
C CYS A 134 20.30 1.47 17.34
N ILE A 135 19.22 0.77 17.72
CA ILE A 135 18.96 -0.61 17.32
C ILE A 135 18.06 -0.62 16.08
N GLY A 136 18.55 -1.15 14.98
CA GLY A 136 17.82 -1.22 13.72
C GLY A 136 17.77 0.11 12.95
N ASN A 137 17.02 0.10 11.84
CA ASN A 137 16.84 1.22 10.89
C ASN A 137 18.08 1.63 10.07
N GLY A 138 19.17 0.87 10.14
CA GLY A 138 20.38 1.02 9.33
C GLY A 138 21.17 2.32 9.56
N PHE A 139 22.41 2.33 9.07
CA PHE A 139 23.22 3.55 9.05
C PHE A 139 22.61 4.61 8.15
N ARG A 140 22.38 5.82 8.67
CA ARG A 140 21.80 6.93 7.90
C ARG A 140 22.22 8.29 8.45
N VAL A 141 22.02 9.31 7.64
CA VAL A 141 22.11 10.72 8.05
C VAL A 141 20.78 11.39 7.79
N SER A 142 20.35 12.27 8.69
CA SER A 142 19.13 13.05 8.53
C SER A 142 19.27 14.40 9.19
N ASN A 143 18.61 15.41 8.65
CA ASN A 143 18.51 16.73 9.25
C ASN A 143 17.10 17.08 9.73
N LYS A 144 16.20 16.09 9.75
CA LYS A 144 14.86 16.24 10.31
C LYS A 144 14.94 16.24 11.82
N ALA A 145 14.09 17.06 12.44
CA ALA A 145 13.93 17.05 13.88
C ALA A 145 13.44 15.67 14.36
N VAL A 146 14.17 15.06 15.29
CA VAL A 146 13.87 13.75 15.86
C VAL A 146 13.76 13.87 17.36
N ARG A 147 12.86 13.10 17.98
CA ARG A 147 12.78 12.96 19.44
C ARG A 147 13.38 11.63 19.86
N LEU A 148 14.36 11.66 20.74
CA LEU A 148 14.93 10.44 21.34
C LEU A 148 14.03 9.90 22.47
N TYR A 149 14.00 8.59 22.63
CA TYR A 149 13.37 7.86 23.74
C TYR A 149 14.46 7.27 24.66
N PRO A 150 14.29 7.21 26.00
CA PRO A 150 13.09 7.52 26.80
C PRO A 150 12.80 9.00 27.06
N ASP A 151 13.76 9.92 26.90
CA ASP A 151 13.52 11.33 27.25
C ASP A 151 13.85 12.35 26.15
N ARG A 152 12.77 12.71 25.44
CA ARG A 152 12.30 14.01 24.89
C ARG A 152 13.26 15.02 24.27
N ILE A 153 14.56 14.75 24.16
CA ILE A 153 15.50 15.62 23.48
C ILE A 153 15.10 15.66 22.01
N VAL A 154 14.76 16.86 21.54
CA VAL A 154 14.53 17.12 20.13
C VAL A 154 15.87 17.52 19.52
N LEU A 155 16.46 16.61 18.75
CA LEU A 155 17.69 16.92 18.02
C LEU A 155 17.34 17.68 16.75
N THR A 156 18.07 18.76 16.47
CA THR A 156 17.90 19.59 15.27
C THR A 156 19.22 19.75 14.54
N GLY A 157 19.20 19.71 13.21
CA GLY A 157 20.43 19.71 12.41
C GLY A 157 20.85 18.29 12.00
N ASN A 158 22.05 18.15 11.46
CA ASN A 158 22.54 16.90 10.88
C ASN A 158 22.83 15.86 11.97
N THR A 159 22.05 14.78 11.96
CA THR A 159 22.21 13.64 12.87
C THR A 159 22.74 12.43 12.10
N LEU A 160 23.87 11.87 12.55
CA LEU A 160 24.43 10.61 12.08
C LEU A 160 23.89 9.47 12.97
N TYR A 161 23.17 8.53 12.37
CA TYR A 161 22.66 7.35 13.05
C TYR A 161 23.56 6.16 12.77
N LEU A 162 23.99 5.52 13.85
CA LEU A 162 24.84 4.33 13.86
C LEU A 162 24.01 3.15 14.35
N ASP A 163 23.88 2.11 13.53
CA ASP A 163 23.04 0.96 13.83
C ASP A 163 23.86 -0.16 14.49
N SER A 164 23.63 -0.39 15.78
CA SER A 164 24.35 -1.37 16.58
C SER A 164 24.17 -2.80 16.06
N THR A 165 23.04 -3.13 15.43
CA THR A 165 22.78 -4.47 14.87
C THR A 165 23.77 -4.82 13.75
N TYR A 166 24.23 -3.82 12.99
CA TYR A 166 25.23 -4.01 11.96
C TYR A 166 26.65 -3.85 12.48
N ILE A 167 26.90 -2.88 13.39
CA ILE A 167 28.25 -2.66 13.96
C ILE A 167 28.80 -3.94 14.58
N ASN A 168 27.93 -4.77 15.16
CA ASN A 168 28.29 -6.06 15.72
C ASN A 168 28.96 -7.03 14.72
N TYR A 169 28.87 -6.79 13.41
CA TYR A 169 29.46 -7.65 12.37
C TYR A 169 30.56 -6.96 11.56
N LEU A 170 30.95 -5.75 11.95
CA LEU A 170 31.91 -4.93 11.22
C LEU A 170 33.26 -4.86 11.94
N THR A 171 34.33 -4.71 11.15
CA THR A 171 35.63 -4.25 11.65
C THR A 171 35.65 -2.72 11.76
N LEU A 172 36.61 -2.14 12.48
CA LEU A 172 36.75 -0.69 12.58
C LEU A 172 36.93 -0.03 11.20
N ALA A 173 37.68 -0.68 10.30
CA ALA A 173 37.88 -0.20 8.94
C ALA A 173 36.57 -0.22 8.13
N GLU A 174 35.82 -1.32 8.21
CA GLU A 174 34.50 -1.44 7.56
C GLU A 174 33.50 -0.40 8.09
N LEU A 175 33.42 -0.21 9.42
CA LEU A 175 32.59 0.83 10.03
C LEU A 175 33.00 2.23 9.56
N SER A 176 34.31 2.51 9.53
CA SER A 176 34.85 3.79 9.06
C SER A 176 34.47 4.05 7.60
N SER A 177 34.47 3.03 6.74
CA SER A 177 34.01 3.13 5.34
C SER A 177 32.53 3.54 5.26
N ILE A 178 31.66 2.92 6.07
CA ILE A 178 30.23 3.25 6.08
C ILE A 178 30.00 4.66 6.63
N ILE A 179 30.68 5.04 7.70
CA ILE A 179 30.61 6.41 8.26
C ILE A 179 31.05 7.43 7.20
N ALA A 180 32.18 7.19 6.51
CA ALA A 180 32.66 8.07 5.45
C ALA A 180 31.65 8.23 4.31
N GLN A 181 30.98 7.13 3.93
CA GLN A 181 29.92 7.17 2.93
C GLN A 181 28.75 8.04 3.40
N ARG A 182 28.32 7.88 4.66
CA ARG A 182 27.19 8.64 5.22
C ARG A 182 27.51 10.13 5.39
N LEU A 183 28.71 10.47 5.83
CA LEU A 183 29.16 11.85 5.94
C LEU A 183 29.28 12.54 4.57
N SER A 184 29.61 11.79 3.52
CA SER A 184 29.60 12.33 2.15
C SER A 184 28.22 12.85 1.70
N HIS A 185 27.12 12.31 2.25
CA HIS A 185 25.77 12.83 2.01
C HIS A 185 25.43 14.08 2.82
N ILE A 186 26.12 14.34 3.93
CA ILE A 186 25.96 15.61 4.67
C ILE A 186 26.54 16.76 3.84
N ALA A 187 27.74 16.56 3.30
CA ALA A 187 28.46 17.59 2.54
C ALA A 187 27.77 17.97 1.22
N SER A 188 27.00 17.08 0.59
CA SER A 188 26.26 17.40 -0.62
C SER A 188 25.04 18.32 -0.38
N ASN A 189 24.77 18.70 0.89
CA ASN A 189 23.69 19.59 1.32
C ASN A 189 22.28 19.14 0.87
N ASP A 190 22.12 17.84 0.59
CA ASP A 190 20.93 17.27 -0.05
C ASP A 190 19.80 16.91 0.93
N LEU A 191 20.06 16.87 2.24
CA LEU A 191 19.20 16.15 3.19
C LEU A 191 17.78 16.73 3.35
N ASN A 192 17.62 18.07 3.44
CA ASN A 192 16.30 18.70 3.64
C ASN A 192 15.49 18.74 2.34
N VAL A 193 16.18 19.06 1.25
CA VAL A 193 15.56 19.27 -0.07
C VAL A 193 15.21 17.93 -0.74
N SER A 194 15.94 16.86 -0.42
CA SER A 194 15.67 15.48 -0.81
C SER A 194 14.40 14.93 -0.17
N ALA A 195 14.09 15.26 1.09
CA ALA A 195 12.98 14.66 1.81
C ALA A 195 11.59 14.99 1.20
N ASN A 196 11.35 16.24 0.82
CA ASN A 196 10.08 16.64 0.20
C ASN A 196 9.93 16.04 -1.21
N PHE A 197 11.03 16.01 -1.96
CA PHE A 197 11.07 15.42 -3.30
C PHE A 197 10.83 13.90 -3.26
N ASN A 198 11.49 13.20 -2.33
CA ASN A 198 11.26 11.77 -2.08
C ASN A 198 9.80 11.50 -1.77
N ARG A 199 9.18 12.28 -0.88
CA ARG A 199 7.76 12.13 -0.52
C ARG A 199 6.84 12.30 -1.74
N GLN A 200 7.12 13.25 -2.62
CA GLN A 200 6.34 13.42 -3.86
C GLN A 200 6.48 12.20 -4.79
N ILE A 201 7.67 11.62 -4.89
CA ILE A 201 7.90 10.38 -5.64
C ILE A 201 7.17 9.20 -4.99
N ASP A 202 7.30 9.02 -3.68
CA ASP A 202 6.69 7.92 -2.93
C ASP A 202 5.16 7.97 -3.06
N LYS A 203 4.57 9.15 -2.88
CA LYS A 203 3.13 9.35 -3.07
C LYS A 203 2.67 8.99 -4.48
N LEU A 204 3.46 9.33 -5.50
CA LEU A 204 3.15 8.98 -6.89
C LEU A 204 3.22 7.47 -7.13
N THR A 205 4.27 6.80 -6.64
CA THR A 205 4.44 5.36 -6.83
C THR A 205 3.41 4.55 -6.03
N GLU A 206 3.09 4.96 -4.81
CA GLU A 206 1.98 4.43 -4.00
C GLU A 206 0.64 4.60 -4.73
N THR A 207 0.37 5.80 -5.26
CA THR A 207 -0.86 6.05 -6.03
C THR A 207 -0.91 5.17 -7.28
N ALA A 208 0.18 5.03 -8.02
CA ALA A 208 0.24 4.17 -9.20
C ALA A 208 0.02 2.69 -8.84
N ASN A 209 0.62 2.21 -7.75
CA ASN A 209 0.45 0.85 -7.26
C ASN A 209 -0.98 0.60 -6.77
N PHE A 210 -1.56 1.54 -6.03
CA PHE A 210 -2.96 1.50 -5.62
C PHE A 210 -3.87 1.41 -6.84
N LEU A 211 -3.73 2.31 -7.83
CA LEU A 211 -4.55 2.29 -9.04
C LEU A 211 -4.36 0.99 -9.84
N TYR A 212 -3.14 0.45 -9.91
CA TYR A 212 -2.86 -0.81 -10.57
C TYR A 212 -3.52 -2.01 -9.87
N GLN A 213 -3.43 -2.09 -8.55
CA GLN A 213 -4.05 -3.16 -7.76
C GLN A 213 -5.58 -3.12 -7.87
N ASN A 214 -6.18 -1.91 -7.86
CA ASN A 214 -7.61 -1.74 -8.08
C ASN A 214 -8.00 -2.15 -9.51
N TYR A 215 -7.25 -1.72 -10.53
CA TYR A 215 -7.47 -2.16 -11.92
C TYR A 215 -7.47 -3.69 -12.08
N LEU A 216 -6.61 -4.41 -11.37
CA LEU A 216 -6.57 -5.88 -11.43
C LEU A 216 -7.74 -6.55 -10.70
N SER A 217 -8.36 -5.84 -9.75
CA SER A 217 -9.37 -6.41 -8.86
C SER A 217 -10.79 -6.29 -9.44
N TYR A 218 -11.12 -5.22 -10.16
CA TYR A 218 -12.51 -4.89 -10.50
C TYR A 218 -13.05 -5.50 -11.83
N SER A 219 -14.36 -5.34 -12.07
CA SER A 219 -15.04 -5.85 -13.27
C SER A 219 -14.71 -5.02 -14.53
N LEU A 220 -15.01 -5.54 -15.72
CA LEU A 220 -14.68 -4.91 -17.01
C LEU A 220 -15.03 -3.41 -17.13
N PHE A 221 -16.09 -2.94 -16.47
CA PHE A 221 -16.53 -1.52 -16.53
C PHE A 221 -15.75 -0.60 -15.56
N GLU A 222 -15.41 -1.08 -14.37
CA GLU A 222 -14.57 -0.37 -13.39
C GLU A 222 -13.10 -0.32 -13.82
N ASN A 223 -12.65 -1.32 -14.59
CA ASN A 223 -11.31 -1.32 -15.18
C ASN A 223 -11.07 -0.08 -16.07
N TYR A 224 -12.10 0.40 -16.77
CA TYR A 224 -12.01 1.65 -17.54
C TYR A 224 -11.90 2.91 -16.68
N LEU A 225 -12.31 2.87 -15.41
CA LEU A 225 -12.22 4.02 -14.52
C LEU A 225 -10.80 4.18 -13.94
N PHE A 226 -10.16 3.07 -13.54
CA PHE A 226 -8.84 3.10 -12.89
C PHE A 226 -7.66 2.99 -13.86
N TYR A 227 -7.86 2.41 -15.04
CA TYR A 227 -6.78 2.19 -16.01
C TYR A 227 -6.20 3.50 -16.59
N PRO A 228 -6.99 4.49 -17.04
CA PRO A 228 -6.42 5.74 -17.55
C PRO A 228 -5.64 6.54 -16.49
N PRO A 229 -6.14 6.72 -15.24
CA PRO A 229 -5.35 7.32 -14.16
C PRO A 229 -4.07 6.56 -13.84
N TYR A 230 -4.10 5.21 -13.84
CA TYR A 230 -2.90 4.40 -13.67
C TYR A 230 -1.88 4.66 -14.77
N LEU A 231 -2.30 4.64 -16.05
CA LEU A 231 -1.42 4.93 -17.18
C LEU A 231 -0.81 6.32 -17.09
N LEU A 232 -1.59 7.33 -16.67
CA LEU A 232 -1.09 8.69 -16.48
C LEU A 232 -0.04 8.76 -15.37
N ALA A 233 -0.28 8.13 -14.22
CA ALA A 233 0.67 8.09 -13.11
C ALA A 233 1.96 7.35 -13.50
N LYS A 234 1.83 6.23 -14.21
CA LYS A 234 2.97 5.48 -14.77
C LYS A 234 3.74 6.30 -15.79
N TYR A 235 3.05 6.96 -16.73
CA TYR A 235 3.67 7.79 -17.77
C TYR A 235 4.43 8.96 -17.16
N PHE A 236 3.85 9.61 -16.14
CA PHE A 236 4.53 10.65 -15.38
C PHE A 236 5.82 10.13 -14.77
N TYR A 237 5.76 9.03 -14.02
CA TYR A 237 6.96 8.45 -13.40
C TYR A 237 8.00 8.10 -14.46
N CYS A 238 7.60 7.40 -15.52
CA CYS A 238 8.49 7.01 -16.63
C CYS A 238 9.14 8.22 -17.33
N SER A 239 8.44 9.35 -17.44
CA SER A 239 8.97 10.58 -18.04
C SER A 239 10.14 11.17 -17.25
N PHE A 240 10.18 10.95 -15.94
CA PHE A 240 11.26 11.39 -15.05
C PHE A 240 12.21 10.27 -14.63
N ASN A 241 11.88 9.00 -14.92
CA ASN A 241 12.55 7.85 -14.36
C ASN A 241 14.05 7.82 -14.65
N LYS A 242 14.44 8.16 -15.87
CA LYS A 242 15.86 8.25 -16.27
C LYS A 242 16.61 9.26 -15.40
N ALA A 243 16.07 10.47 -15.27
CA ALA A 243 16.66 11.54 -14.46
C ALA A 243 16.76 11.10 -12.99
N ILE A 244 15.66 10.58 -12.42
CA ILE A 244 15.62 10.11 -11.03
C ILE A 244 16.70 9.06 -10.80
N HIS A 245 16.73 7.99 -11.60
CA HIS A 245 17.75 6.95 -11.44
C HIS A 245 19.16 7.52 -11.62
N TRP A 246 19.39 8.37 -12.61
CA TRP A 246 20.71 8.95 -12.85
C TRP A 246 21.20 9.76 -11.65
N TRP A 247 20.38 10.64 -11.08
CA TRP A 247 20.75 11.48 -9.93
C TRP A 247 20.96 10.69 -8.64
N TYR A 248 20.09 9.73 -8.31
CA TYR A 248 20.28 8.91 -7.11
C TYR A 248 21.52 8.05 -7.22
N ARG A 249 21.75 7.45 -8.40
CA ARG A 249 22.94 6.62 -8.65
C ARG A 249 24.22 7.43 -8.71
N SER A 250 24.23 8.62 -9.30
CA SER A 250 25.42 9.48 -9.35
C SER A 250 25.79 10.01 -7.98
N THR A 251 24.79 10.35 -7.15
CA THR A 251 25.00 10.77 -5.76
C THR A 251 25.61 9.64 -4.92
N GLU A 252 25.07 8.44 -5.01
CA GLU A 252 25.63 7.26 -4.32
C GLU A 252 27.02 6.90 -4.88
N ALA A 253 27.23 6.93 -6.20
CA ALA A 253 28.54 6.67 -6.80
C ALA A 253 29.61 7.65 -6.32
N MET A 254 29.26 8.94 -6.21
CA MET A 254 30.19 9.95 -5.71
C MET A 254 30.49 9.75 -4.21
N ALA A 255 29.48 9.42 -3.41
CA ALA A 255 29.67 9.07 -2.00
C ALA A 255 30.56 7.82 -1.85
N ASP A 256 30.33 6.79 -2.65
CA ASP A 256 31.10 5.53 -2.68
C ASP A 256 32.56 5.78 -3.08
N LEU A 257 32.82 6.62 -4.08
CA LEU A 257 34.18 7.00 -4.49
C LEU A 257 34.90 7.82 -3.41
N ASN A 258 34.19 8.69 -2.68
CA ASN A 258 34.77 9.46 -1.59
C ASN A 258 35.28 8.57 -0.44
N VAL A 259 34.66 7.41 -0.20
CA VAL A 259 35.12 6.44 0.82
C VAL A 259 36.56 5.97 0.57
N LEU A 260 36.98 5.93 -0.70
CA LEU A 260 38.33 5.49 -1.09
C LEU A 260 39.44 6.46 -0.61
N LYS A 261 39.09 7.70 -0.23
CA LYS A 261 40.01 8.64 0.42
C LYS A 261 40.30 8.27 1.88
N VAL A 262 39.43 7.47 2.50
CA VAL A 262 39.44 7.17 3.93
C VAL A 262 39.92 5.75 4.20
N THR A 263 39.49 4.79 3.36
CA THR A 263 39.69 3.35 3.58
C THR A 263 39.98 2.61 2.27
N HIS A 264 40.55 1.41 2.37
CA HIS A 264 40.80 0.56 1.21
C HIS A 264 39.51 0.01 0.59
N LYS A 265 39.52 -0.16 -0.74
CA LYS A 265 38.38 -0.67 -1.54
C LYS A 265 37.78 -1.98 -1.02
N GLU A 266 38.62 -2.90 -0.52
CA GLU A 266 38.21 -4.21 -0.01
C GLU A 266 37.37 -4.10 1.26
N GLN A 267 37.78 -3.22 2.19
CA GLN A 267 37.05 -2.99 3.45
C GLN A 267 35.67 -2.40 3.17
N PHE A 268 35.58 -1.47 2.23
CA PHE A 268 34.28 -0.93 1.84
C PHE A 268 33.40 -1.96 1.12
N ALA A 269 33.98 -2.74 0.20
CA ALA A 269 33.25 -3.82 -0.48
C ALA A 269 32.70 -4.87 0.50
N LEU A 270 33.47 -5.24 1.52
CA LEU A 270 33.05 -6.13 2.60
C LEU A 270 31.90 -5.52 3.40
N ALA A 271 32.05 -4.28 3.86
CA ALA A 271 31.03 -3.59 4.65
C ALA A 271 29.69 -3.51 3.89
N LEU A 272 29.72 -3.12 2.62
CA LEU A 272 28.52 -3.07 1.77
C LEU A 272 27.87 -4.44 1.60
N SER A 273 28.69 -5.47 1.37
CA SER A 273 28.18 -6.82 1.15
C SER A 273 27.56 -7.40 2.42
N LYS A 274 28.21 -7.23 3.58
CA LYS A 274 27.66 -7.62 4.89
C LYS A 274 26.32 -6.95 5.16
N MET A 275 26.21 -5.64 4.91
CA MET A 275 24.95 -4.93 5.10
C MET A 275 23.80 -5.52 4.26
N HIS A 276 24.06 -5.86 2.98
CA HIS A 276 23.03 -6.44 2.10
C HIS A 276 22.70 -7.90 2.45
N LEU A 277 23.69 -8.68 2.88
CA LEU A 277 23.52 -10.07 3.29
C LEU A 277 22.70 -10.18 4.58
N LEU A 278 22.97 -9.31 5.55
CA LEU A 278 22.34 -9.33 6.87
C LEU A 278 20.98 -8.63 6.92
N GLN A 279 20.68 -7.71 5.99
CA GLN A 279 19.49 -6.85 6.05
C GLN A 279 18.18 -7.60 6.31
N THR A 280 17.88 -8.62 5.52
CA THR A 280 16.62 -9.35 5.67
C THR A 280 16.55 -10.07 7.02
N ARG A 281 17.68 -10.64 7.49
CA ARG A 281 17.73 -11.42 8.73
C ARG A 281 17.64 -10.54 9.96
N ILE A 282 18.34 -9.41 9.98
CA ILE A 282 18.24 -8.42 11.06
C ILE A 282 16.81 -7.87 11.14
N ASN A 283 16.20 -7.51 10.01
CA ASN A 283 14.82 -7.01 10.00
C ASN A 283 13.83 -8.05 10.53
N GLN A 284 13.97 -9.32 10.11
CA GLN A 284 13.16 -10.43 10.61
C GLN A 284 13.39 -10.67 12.12
N ALA A 285 14.63 -10.58 12.59
CA ALA A 285 14.95 -10.74 14.01
C ALA A 285 14.28 -9.67 14.86
N LEU A 286 14.37 -8.39 14.47
CA LEU A 286 13.74 -7.28 15.19
C LEU A 286 12.20 -7.36 15.15
N GLU A 287 11.63 -7.75 14.00
CA GLU A 287 10.19 -8.00 13.89
C GLU A 287 9.74 -9.15 14.81
N ASN A 288 10.49 -10.24 14.84
CA ASN A 288 10.20 -11.36 15.75
C ASN A 288 10.37 -10.96 17.23
N TYR A 289 11.36 -10.14 17.55
CA TYR A 289 11.58 -9.62 18.91
C TYR A 289 10.39 -8.80 19.39
N TYR A 290 9.81 -7.97 18.51
CA TYR A 290 8.60 -7.20 18.80
C TYR A 290 7.39 -8.09 19.18
N TYR A 291 7.24 -9.26 18.56
CA TYR A 291 6.16 -10.20 18.94
C TYR A 291 6.52 -11.08 20.16
N LYS A 292 7.75 -11.01 20.66
CA LYS A 292 8.31 -11.84 21.74
C LYS A 292 8.79 -11.02 22.94
N THR A 293 8.00 -10.04 23.35
CA THR A 293 8.40 -9.06 24.39
C THR A 293 8.62 -9.61 25.80
N HIS A 294 8.27 -10.86 26.07
CA HIS A 294 8.51 -11.52 27.36
C HIS A 294 9.80 -12.38 27.39
N LEU A 295 10.63 -12.30 26.35
CA LEU A 295 11.93 -12.97 26.37
C LEU A 295 12.90 -12.25 27.31
N ASN A 296 13.61 -13.01 28.15
CA ASN A 296 14.73 -12.51 28.95
C ASN A 296 16.01 -12.25 28.11
N PHE A 297 15.90 -12.19 26.78
CA PHE A 297 17.01 -11.88 25.90
C PHE A 297 17.11 -10.37 25.68
N LEU A 298 18.32 -9.84 25.82
CA LEU A 298 18.59 -8.48 25.36
C LEU A 298 18.41 -8.41 23.82
N PRO A 299 17.97 -7.25 23.28
CA PRO A 299 17.61 -7.15 21.87
C PRO A 299 18.74 -7.57 20.91
N LEU A 300 19.99 -7.19 21.19
CA LEU A 300 21.11 -7.48 20.28
C LEU A 300 21.60 -8.92 20.40
N ASP A 301 21.49 -9.51 21.59
CA ASP A 301 21.77 -10.93 21.80
C ASP A 301 20.75 -11.79 21.03
N TYR A 302 19.47 -11.40 21.05
CA TYR A 302 18.44 -12.04 20.25
C TYR A 302 18.70 -11.94 18.74
N VAL A 303 19.07 -10.75 18.26
CA VAL A 303 19.43 -10.55 16.84
C VAL A 303 20.61 -11.43 16.47
N THR A 304 21.64 -11.48 17.32
CA THR A 304 22.84 -12.29 17.08
C THR A 304 22.50 -13.76 16.98
N HIS A 305 21.77 -14.29 17.97
CA HIS A 305 21.31 -15.67 17.98
C HIS A 305 20.45 -16.00 16.75
N TYR A 306 19.55 -15.10 16.35
CA TYR A 306 18.68 -15.31 15.18
C TYR A 306 19.48 -15.37 13.87
N VAL A 307 20.48 -14.49 13.72
CA VAL A 307 21.34 -14.45 12.53
C VAL A 307 22.19 -15.72 12.43
N GLU A 308 22.77 -16.19 13.54
CA GLU A 308 23.58 -17.42 13.58
C GLU A 308 22.80 -18.67 13.16
N HIS A 309 21.50 -18.74 13.49
CA HIS A 309 20.63 -19.86 13.15
C HIS A 309 19.88 -19.68 11.82
N SER A 310 20.13 -18.58 11.10
CA SER A 310 19.46 -18.28 9.83
C SER A 310 20.38 -18.54 8.64
N GLU A 311 19.84 -19.17 7.58
CA GLU A 311 20.58 -19.30 6.34
C GLU A 311 20.88 -17.92 5.71
N THR A 312 22.15 -17.58 5.53
CA THR A 312 22.55 -16.39 4.78
C THR A 312 22.54 -16.67 3.28
N PRO A 313 21.89 -15.83 2.45
CA PRO A 313 21.91 -16.03 1.01
C PRO A 313 23.33 -15.88 0.46
N SER A 314 23.67 -16.57 -0.62
CA SER A 314 24.98 -16.41 -1.25
C SER A 314 25.14 -15.02 -1.88
N LEU A 315 26.37 -14.49 -1.87
CA LEU A 315 26.70 -13.21 -2.51
C LEU A 315 26.30 -13.20 -4.00
N SER A 316 26.49 -14.32 -4.70
CA SER A 316 26.14 -14.46 -6.12
C SER A 316 24.65 -14.25 -6.38
N LYS A 317 23.77 -14.68 -5.46
CA LYS A 317 22.32 -14.46 -5.56
C LYS A 317 21.97 -12.98 -5.41
N LEU A 318 22.65 -12.25 -4.52
CA LEU A 318 22.44 -10.80 -4.35
C LEU A 318 22.93 -10.00 -5.56
N LEU A 319 24.08 -10.37 -6.14
CA LEU A 319 24.64 -9.68 -7.31
C LEU A 319 23.75 -9.84 -8.57
N LYS A 320 23.02 -10.96 -8.68
CA LYS A 320 22.08 -11.22 -9.79
C LYS A 320 20.71 -10.55 -9.63
N LYS A 321 20.43 -9.88 -8.51
CA LYS A 321 19.11 -9.30 -8.25
C LYS A 321 18.86 -8.10 -9.19
N SER A 322 17.91 -8.25 -10.10
CA SER A 322 17.45 -7.15 -10.95
C SER A 322 16.78 -6.05 -10.13
N PRO A 323 17.06 -4.77 -10.39
CA PRO A 323 16.38 -3.67 -9.72
C PRO A 323 14.89 -3.64 -10.10
N SER A 324 14.03 -3.34 -9.11
CA SER A 324 12.63 -3.01 -9.39
C SER A 324 12.53 -1.75 -10.27
N VAL A 325 11.45 -1.62 -11.05
CA VAL A 325 11.16 -0.43 -11.89
C VAL A 325 11.18 0.86 -11.06
N TYR A 326 10.78 0.79 -9.79
CA TYR A 326 10.76 1.94 -8.87
C TYR A 326 11.99 1.99 -7.94
N ALA A 327 13.00 1.14 -8.14
CA ALA A 327 14.19 1.12 -7.29
C ALA A 327 15.09 2.34 -7.56
N ARG A 328 15.09 3.30 -6.63
CA ARG A 328 15.88 4.53 -6.74
C ARG A 328 17.38 4.32 -6.52
N HIS A 329 17.74 3.46 -5.56
CA HIS A 329 19.13 3.22 -5.18
C HIS A 329 19.81 2.19 -6.11
N PRO A 330 21.13 2.30 -6.32
CA PRO A 330 21.90 1.33 -7.06
C PRO A 330 21.91 -0.04 -6.36
N THR A 331 22.02 -1.11 -7.14
CA THR A 331 22.22 -2.47 -6.60
C THR A 331 23.63 -2.65 -6.03
N LEU A 332 23.84 -3.68 -5.21
CA LEU A 332 25.18 -4.01 -4.71
C LEU A 332 26.20 -4.17 -5.85
N ALA A 333 25.82 -4.86 -6.94
CA ALA A 333 26.67 -5.02 -8.11
C ALA A 333 27.08 -3.68 -8.75
N GLN A 334 26.15 -2.72 -8.85
CA GLN A 334 26.44 -1.38 -9.36
C GLN A 334 27.40 -0.62 -8.44
N ARG A 335 27.20 -0.72 -7.12
CA ARG A 335 28.06 -0.05 -6.13
C ARG A 335 29.49 -0.60 -6.12
N LEU A 336 29.66 -1.92 -6.18
CA LEU A 336 30.98 -2.56 -6.33
C LEU A 336 31.66 -2.13 -7.64
N SER A 337 30.89 -1.95 -8.71
CA SER A 337 31.40 -1.44 -9.99
C SER A 337 31.86 0.02 -9.90
N TYR A 338 31.16 0.90 -9.16
CA TYR A 338 31.56 2.30 -8.99
C TYR A 338 32.95 2.44 -8.38
N ILE A 339 33.26 1.63 -7.38
CA ILE A 339 34.58 1.59 -6.73
C ILE A 339 35.60 0.70 -7.46
N LYS A 340 35.25 0.19 -8.65
CA LYS A 340 36.08 -0.69 -9.49
C LYS A 340 36.60 -1.92 -8.74
N TYR A 341 35.77 -2.53 -7.90
CA TYR A 341 36.14 -3.74 -7.16
C TYR A 341 35.91 -4.99 -8.01
N GLY A 342 36.99 -5.65 -8.46
CA GLY A 342 36.92 -6.82 -9.36
C GLY A 342 37.11 -8.19 -8.69
N GLU A 343 37.56 -8.24 -7.44
CA GLU A 343 37.96 -9.49 -6.76
C GLU A 343 36.78 -10.19 -6.07
N LEU A 344 35.75 -10.54 -6.86
CA LEU A 344 34.49 -11.08 -6.34
C LEU A 344 34.63 -12.47 -5.69
N ASN A 345 35.55 -13.31 -6.17
CA ASN A 345 35.80 -14.63 -5.58
C ASN A 345 36.40 -14.50 -4.17
N ARG A 346 37.37 -13.59 -4.01
CA ARG A 346 37.97 -13.26 -2.72
C ARG A 346 36.92 -12.69 -1.76
N LEU A 347 36.12 -11.74 -2.24
CA LEU A 347 35.01 -11.17 -1.45
C LEU A 347 34.01 -12.25 -1.02
N SER A 348 33.66 -13.18 -1.91
CA SER A 348 32.78 -14.30 -1.57
C SER A 348 33.39 -15.21 -0.51
N GLY A 349 34.71 -15.49 -0.58
CA GLY A 349 35.43 -16.30 0.40
C GLY A 349 35.42 -15.68 1.80
N LEU A 350 35.62 -14.36 1.89
CA LEU A 350 35.59 -13.61 3.15
C LEU A 350 34.19 -13.48 3.77
N LEU A 351 33.13 -13.77 3.00
CA LEU A 351 31.74 -13.64 3.43
C LEU A 351 31.05 -14.99 3.64
N ILE A 352 31.79 -16.11 3.61
CA ILE A 352 31.24 -17.45 3.86
C ILE A 352 30.64 -17.53 5.26
N ASN A 353 31.38 -17.05 6.26
CA ASN A 353 30.93 -17.00 7.65
C ASN A 353 31.02 -15.56 8.17
N ILE A 354 29.85 -14.93 8.34
CA ILE A 354 29.75 -13.59 8.95
C ILE A 354 29.46 -13.79 10.44
N SER A 355 30.49 -13.64 11.27
CA SER A 355 30.38 -13.77 12.73
C SER A 355 30.41 -12.39 13.40
N PRO A 356 29.85 -12.27 14.62
CA PRO A 356 30.00 -11.07 15.43
C PRO A 356 31.46 -10.72 15.72
N THR A 357 31.76 -9.43 15.86
CA THR A 357 33.06 -8.87 16.23
C THR A 357 32.98 -8.25 17.63
N THR A 358 34.13 -7.93 18.23
CA THR A 358 34.17 -7.21 19.53
C THR A 358 33.92 -5.72 19.39
N LEU A 359 33.92 -5.18 18.16
CA LEU A 359 33.94 -3.74 17.88
C LEU A 359 32.83 -2.97 18.58
N LEU A 360 31.60 -3.49 18.58
CA LEU A 360 30.47 -2.83 19.21
C LEU A 360 30.69 -2.65 20.72
N LYS A 361 31.17 -3.70 21.39
CA LYS A 361 31.48 -3.67 22.82
C LYS A 361 32.68 -2.76 23.10
N ASP A 362 33.71 -2.84 22.28
CA ASP A 362 34.94 -2.05 22.44
C ASP A 362 34.67 -0.55 22.29
N LEU A 363 33.84 -0.15 21.32
CA LEU A 363 33.54 1.26 21.06
C LEU A 363 32.40 1.83 21.91
N PHE A 364 31.41 1.02 22.32
CA PHE A 364 30.15 1.53 22.90
C PHE A 364 29.75 0.84 24.21
N SER A 365 30.68 0.22 24.95
CA SER A 365 30.37 -0.55 26.17
C SER A 365 29.41 0.14 27.15
N LYS A 366 29.58 1.45 27.39
CA LYS A 366 28.73 2.22 28.31
C LYS A 366 27.34 2.47 27.74
N GLU A 367 27.27 2.95 26.49
CA GLU A 367 26.03 3.31 25.83
C GLU A 367 25.19 2.08 25.43
N LEU A 368 25.83 0.93 25.24
CA LEU A 368 25.19 -0.32 24.82
C LEU A 368 24.18 -0.83 25.85
N ASN A 369 24.49 -0.75 27.14
CA ASN A 369 23.60 -1.21 28.21
C ASN A 369 22.34 -0.36 28.28
N ILE A 370 22.50 0.96 28.20
CA ILE A 370 21.39 1.93 28.17
C ILE A 370 20.54 1.69 26.93
N LEU A 371 21.17 1.60 25.75
CA LEU A 371 20.48 1.38 24.48
C LEU A 371 19.61 0.12 24.49
N GLN A 372 20.15 -1.00 24.99
CA GLN A 372 19.43 -2.27 25.01
C GLN A 372 18.26 -2.24 25.98
N SER A 373 18.44 -1.67 27.19
CA SER A 373 17.37 -1.53 28.17
C SER A 373 16.25 -0.60 27.68
N ASP A 374 16.61 0.57 27.14
CA ASP A 374 15.65 1.53 26.62
C ASP A 374 14.87 0.98 25.43
N TYR A 375 15.55 0.30 24.50
CA TYR A 375 14.89 -0.34 23.37
C TYR A 375 13.94 -1.46 23.82
N GLN A 376 14.35 -2.29 24.77
CA GLN A 376 13.49 -3.35 25.32
C GLN A 376 12.23 -2.75 25.96
N ASN A 377 12.38 -1.69 26.76
CA ASN A 377 11.26 -0.99 27.38
C ASN A 377 10.32 -0.34 26.33
N ASP A 378 10.87 0.32 25.31
CA ASP A 378 10.11 0.95 24.21
C ASP A 378 9.26 -0.08 23.45
N ILE A 379 9.88 -1.22 23.11
CA ILE A 379 9.22 -2.32 22.40
C ILE A 379 8.17 -2.98 23.28
N GLN A 380 8.45 -3.21 24.57
CA GLN A 380 7.48 -3.78 25.51
C GLN A 380 6.26 -2.87 25.70
N GLU A 381 6.47 -1.57 25.93
CA GLU A 381 5.39 -0.57 26.05
C GLU A 381 4.52 -0.53 24.77
N THR A 382 5.18 -0.50 23.61
CA THR A 382 4.49 -0.46 22.30
C THR A 382 3.70 -1.74 22.05
N ALA A 383 4.30 -2.90 22.33
CA ALA A 383 3.67 -4.20 22.15
C ALA A 383 2.49 -4.41 23.12
N GLU A 384 2.62 -4.02 24.39
CA GLU A 384 1.54 -4.11 25.38
C GLU A 384 0.35 -3.22 24.99
N THR A 385 0.62 -1.98 24.58
CA THR A 385 -0.41 -1.06 24.07
C THR A 385 -1.14 -1.66 22.88
N LYS A 386 -0.39 -2.20 21.92
CA LYS A 386 -0.95 -2.85 20.73
C LYS A 386 -1.74 -4.11 21.10
N LEU A 387 -1.25 -4.93 22.01
CA LEU A 387 -1.90 -6.16 22.47
C LEU A 387 -3.23 -5.86 23.18
N ASN A 388 -3.30 -4.82 24.00
CA ASN A 388 -4.53 -4.37 24.63
C ASN A 388 -5.55 -3.86 23.59
N TYR A 389 -5.08 -3.08 22.61
CA TYR A 389 -5.90 -2.64 21.48
C TYR A 389 -6.45 -3.83 20.66
N LEU A 390 -5.62 -4.82 20.35
CA LEU A 390 -6.01 -6.02 19.63
C LEU A 390 -7.01 -6.87 20.42
N LYS A 391 -6.80 -7.06 21.74
CA LYS A 391 -7.76 -7.76 22.61
C LYS A 391 -9.13 -7.09 22.57
N HIS A 392 -9.17 -5.76 22.73
CA HIS A 392 -10.40 -4.99 22.68
C HIS A 392 -11.14 -5.20 21.35
N ILE A 393 -10.45 -5.03 20.20
CA ILE A 393 -11.07 -5.22 18.88
C ILE A 393 -11.49 -6.67 18.65
N SER A 394 -10.66 -7.65 19.01
CA SER A 394 -10.93 -9.07 18.76
C SER A 394 -12.20 -9.58 19.46
N SER A 395 -12.58 -8.92 20.57
CA SER A 395 -13.77 -9.22 21.37
C SER A 395 -15.07 -8.67 20.78
N GLN A 396 -15.00 -7.75 19.80
CA GLN A 396 -16.17 -7.17 19.13
C GLN A 396 -16.80 -8.14 18.12
N HIS A 397 -18.10 -7.93 17.83
CA HIS A 397 -18.87 -8.67 16.83
C HIS A 397 -18.86 -10.21 16.96
N GLN A 398 -19.28 -10.71 18.14
CA GLN A 398 -19.47 -12.15 18.37
C GLN A 398 -20.81 -12.70 17.85
N GLU A 399 -21.74 -11.82 17.51
CA GLU A 399 -23.08 -12.21 17.06
C GLU A 399 -23.08 -12.79 15.64
N THR A 400 -24.06 -13.65 15.36
CA THR A 400 -24.33 -14.14 14.01
C THR A 400 -25.43 -13.30 13.37
N ILE A 401 -25.11 -12.64 12.27
CA ILE A 401 -26.07 -11.81 11.52
C ILE A 401 -26.40 -12.50 10.20
N THR A 402 -27.63 -12.97 10.07
CA THR A 402 -28.13 -13.59 8.84
C THR A 402 -28.99 -12.61 8.06
N LEU A 403 -28.61 -12.36 6.80
CA LEU A 403 -29.42 -11.62 5.85
C LEU A 403 -30.22 -12.59 4.98
N LYS A 404 -31.52 -12.33 4.83
CA LYS A 404 -32.43 -13.13 4.00
C LYS A 404 -32.87 -12.36 2.77
N GLN A 405 -33.21 -13.09 1.71
CA GLN A 405 -33.75 -12.55 0.47
C GLN A 405 -35.17 -12.02 0.71
N GLY A 406 -35.39 -10.74 0.43
CA GLY A 406 -36.70 -10.09 0.40
C GLY A 406 -37.35 -10.14 -0.99
N GLY A 407 -38.32 -9.27 -1.25
CA GLY A 407 -38.92 -9.13 -2.58
C GLY A 407 -40.41 -9.40 -2.66
N ILE A 408 -41.13 -9.40 -1.53
CA ILE A 408 -42.58 -9.69 -1.50
C ILE A 408 -43.34 -8.69 -2.38
N ILE A 409 -43.08 -7.39 -2.21
CA ILE A 409 -43.71 -6.31 -2.99
C ILE A 409 -43.38 -6.47 -4.48
N ARG A 410 -42.11 -6.72 -4.80
CA ARG A 410 -41.68 -6.92 -6.19
C ARG A 410 -42.23 -8.21 -6.82
N SER A 411 -42.50 -9.25 -6.01
CA SER A 411 -43.15 -10.48 -6.45
C SER A 411 -44.61 -10.21 -6.78
N PHE A 412 -45.30 -9.48 -5.92
CA PHE A 412 -46.67 -9.06 -6.13
C PHE A 412 -46.82 -8.22 -7.42
N LEU A 413 -45.97 -7.22 -7.62
CA LEU A 413 -45.96 -6.39 -8.85
C LEU A 413 -45.76 -7.22 -10.13
N ARG A 414 -44.89 -8.24 -10.08
CA ARG A 414 -44.64 -9.12 -11.25
C ARG A 414 -45.80 -10.09 -11.49
N SER A 415 -46.42 -10.59 -10.44
CA SER A 415 -47.64 -11.39 -10.55
C SER A 415 -48.78 -10.59 -11.18
N LEU A 416 -48.92 -9.30 -10.83
CA LEU A 416 -49.89 -8.39 -11.44
C LEU A 416 -49.62 -8.20 -12.94
N LEU A 417 -48.36 -7.98 -13.33
CA LEU A 417 -47.95 -7.86 -14.73
C LEU A 417 -48.24 -9.15 -15.51
N ALA A 418 -47.94 -10.32 -14.94
CA ALA A 418 -48.27 -11.61 -15.55
C ALA A 418 -49.79 -11.78 -15.74
N GLY A 419 -50.59 -11.40 -14.74
CA GLY A 419 -52.05 -11.39 -14.83
C GLY A 419 -52.57 -10.49 -15.97
N LEU A 420 -51.96 -9.32 -16.17
CA LEU A 420 -52.32 -8.40 -17.25
C LEU A 420 -52.07 -9.01 -18.64
N PHE A 421 -50.93 -9.67 -18.86
CA PHE A 421 -50.67 -10.36 -20.13
C PHE A 421 -51.63 -11.53 -20.38
N ILE A 422 -52.02 -12.25 -19.33
CA ILE A 422 -53.01 -13.33 -19.42
C ILE A 422 -54.37 -12.74 -19.81
N LEU A 423 -54.79 -11.62 -19.22
CA LEU A 423 -56.03 -10.92 -19.57
C LEU A 423 -56.01 -10.39 -21.01
N ILE A 424 -54.89 -9.82 -21.47
CA ILE A 424 -54.75 -9.38 -22.87
C ILE A 424 -54.85 -10.56 -23.83
N THR A 425 -54.19 -11.68 -23.50
CA THR A 425 -54.27 -12.91 -24.30
C THR A 425 -55.71 -13.41 -24.37
N TYR A 426 -56.43 -13.41 -23.25
CA TYR A 426 -57.83 -13.79 -23.18
C TYR A 426 -58.76 -12.84 -23.96
N ALA A 427 -58.53 -11.53 -23.87
CA ALA A 427 -59.25 -10.54 -24.66
C ALA A 427 -59.03 -10.75 -26.16
N CYS A 428 -57.77 -10.92 -26.61
CA CYS A 428 -57.45 -11.25 -28.01
C CYS A 428 -58.14 -12.55 -28.49
N ILE A 429 -58.31 -13.53 -27.61
CA ILE A 429 -59.02 -14.78 -27.93
C ILE A 429 -60.53 -14.55 -28.10
N THR A 430 -61.12 -13.63 -27.35
CA THR A 430 -62.58 -13.45 -27.24
C THR A 430 -63.15 -12.35 -28.15
N THR A 431 -62.35 -11.38 -28.57
CA THR A 431 -62.82 -10.23 -29.37
C THR A 431 -62.72 -10.41 -30.89
N ASP A 432 -61.87 -11.33 -31.37
CA ASP A 432 -61.60 -11.45 -32.81
C ASP A 432 -62.48 -12.54 -33.46
N LYS A 433 -63.24 -12.16 -34.49
CA LYS A 433 -64.17 -13.06 -35.18
C LYS A 433 -63.55 -13.73 -36.41
N SER A 434 -62.43 -13.23 -36.93
CA SER A 434 -61.67 -13.82 -38.04
C SER A 434 -60.34 -14.38 -37.55
N HIS A 435 -60.22 -15.70 -37.55
CA HIS A 435 -59.04 -16.41 -37.03
C HIS A 435 -57.99 -16.61 -38.13
N ASP A 436 -57.29 -15.52 -38.50
CA ASP A 436 -56.22 -15.56 -39.49
C ASP A 436 -54.87 -15.99 -38.89
N SER A 437 -53.89 -16.29 -39.75
CA SER A 437 -52.56 -16.77 -39.33
C SER A 437 -51.80 -15.77 -38.45
N GLU A 438 -51.98 -14.47 -38.65
CA GLU A 438 -51.36 -13.40 -37.84
C GLU A 438 -51.93 -13.31 -36.42
N TRP A 439 -53.23 -13.57 -36.26
CA TRP A 439 -53.89 -13.63 -34.95
C TRP A 439 -53.33 -14.78 -34.11
N LEU A 440 -53.17 -15.95 -34.71
CA LEU A 440 -52.66 -17.15 -34.04
C LEU A 440 -51.20 -16.95 -33.60
N ILE A 441 -50.37 -16.31 -34.43
CA ILE A 441 -48.99 -15.93 -34.06
C ILE A 441 -48.98 -14.99 -32.85
N THR A 442 -49.88 -14.00 -32.83
CA THR A 442 -49.97 -13.01 -31.75
C THR A 442 -50.37 -13.68 -30.42
N VAL A 443 -51.34 -14.58 -30.42
CA VAL A 443 -51.77 -15.34 -29.24
C VAL A 443 -50.65 -16.24 -28.72
N ILE A 444 -49.89 -16.90 -29.60
CA ILE A 444 -48.74 -17.73 -29.21
C ILE A 444 -47.66 -16.88 -28.55
N ILE A 445 -47.31 -15.73 -29.13
CA ILE A 445 -46.29 -14.82 -28.57
C ILE A 445 -46.70 -14.32 -27.18
N LEU A 446 -47.95 -13.86 -27.03
CA LEU A 446 -48.47 -13.38 -25.74
C LEU A 446 -48.52 -14.50 -24.68
N SER A 447 -48.86 -15.72 -25.10
CA SER A 447 -48.85 -16.91 -24.23
C SER A 447 -47.43 -17.25 -23.76
N MET A 448 -46.43 -17.21 -24.65
CA MET A 448 -45.03 -17.42 -24.29
C MET A 448 -44.52 -16.35 -23.32
N ILE A 449 -44.89 -15.08 -23.53
CA ILE A 449 -44.53 -13.97 -22.62
C ILE A 449 -45.16 -14.17 -21.24
N SER A 450 -46.43 -14.58 -21.18
CA SER A 450 -47.15 -14.87 -19.95
C SER A 450 -46.50 -16.03 -19.18
N ALA A 451 -46.20 -17.14 -19.86
CA ALA A 451 -45.53 -18.30 -19.28
C ALA A 451 -44.13 -17.93 -18.75
N PHE A 452 -43.37 -17.13 -19.50
CA PHE A 452 -42.09 -16.62 -19.04
C PHE A 452 -42.22 -15.75 -17.79
N CYS A 453 -43.21 -14.84 -17.73
CA CYS A 453 -43.45 -14.00 -16.56
C CYS A 453 -43.81 -14.83 -15.32
N LEU A 454 -44.70 -15.82 -15.45
CA LEU A 454 -45.07 -16.73 -14.36
C LEU A 454 -43.88 -17.55 -13.87
N PHE A 455 -43.07 -18.10 -14.78
CA PHE A 455 -41.85 -18.82 -14.43
C PHE A 455 -40.87 -17.94 -13.62
N ARG A 456 -40.73 -16.67 -14.00
CA ARG A 456 -39.90 -15.69 -13.27
C ARG A 456 -40.48 -15.31 -11.91
N CYS A 457 -41.81 -15.28 -11.76
CA CYS A 457 -42.49 -15.08 -10.48
C CYS A 457 -42.24 -16.27 -9.55
N TYR A 458 -42.48 -17.49 -10.03
CA TYR A 458 -42.25 -18.72 -9.28
C TYR A 458 -40.80 -18.84 -8.80
N LYS A 459 -39.82 -18.60 -9.69
CA LYS A 459 -38.39 -18.61 -9.33
C LYS A 459 -38.05 -17.58 -8.25
N MET A 460 -38.71 -16.42 -8.26
CA MET A 460 -38.48 -15.39 -7.26
C MET A 460 -39.16 -15.75 -5.93
N TYR A 461 -40.41 -16.23 -5.96
CA TYR A 461 -41.13 -16.71 -4.79
C TYR A 461 -40.34 -17.77 -4.02
N LYS A 462 -39.80 -18.77 -4.73
CA LYS A 462 -38.94 -19.81 -4.14
C LYS A 462 -37.66 -19.26 -3.49
N SER A 463 -37.19 -18.09 -3.91
CA SER A 463 -36.01 -17.44 -3.34
C SER A 463 -36.33 -16.54 -2.15
N ILE A 464 -37.58 -16.10 -1.95
CA ILE A 464 -37.96 -15.24 -0.82
C ILE A 464 -37.78 -16.01 0.49
N GLY A 465 -37.19 -15.34 1.49
CA GLY A 465 -36.92 -15.94 2.80
C GLY A 465 -35.68 -16.84 2.87
N SER A 466 -35.08 -17.21 1.72
CA SER A 466 -33.82 -17.95 1.69
C SER A 466 -32.67 -17.09 2.26
N ALA A 467 -31.74 -17.74 2.97
CA ALA A 467 -30.54 -17.07 3.47
C ALA A 467 -29.66 -16.61 2.30
N LEU A 468 -29.26 -15.35 2.28
CA LEU A 468 -28.33 -14.80 1.29
C LEU A 468 -26.89 -14.92 1.75
N LEU A 469 -26.64 -14.48 2.98
CA LEU A 469 -25.36 -14.57 3.65
C LEU A 469 -25.57 -14.58 5.16
N SER A 470 -24.68 -15.25 5.88
CA SER A 470 -24.60 -15.16 7.33
C SER A 470 -23.19 -14.77 7.73
N MET A 471 -23.07 -13.66 8.45
CA MET A 471 -21.81 -13.17 8.98
C MET A 471 -21.61 -13.84 10.34
N LYS A 472 -20.56 -14.65 10.45
CA LYS A 472 -20.14 -15.27 11.72
C LYS A 472 -18.74 -14.78 12.08
N PRO A 473 -18.33 -14.86 13.36
CA PRO A 473 -16.99 -14.46 13.78
C PRO A 473 -15.86 -15.19 13.02
N GLN A 474 -16.07 -16.45 12.63
CA GLN A 474 -15.08 -17.29 11.95
C GLN A 474 -15.01 -17.08 10.43
N GLY A 475 -16.00 -16.40 9.84
CA GLY A 475 -16.06 -16.21 8.40
C GLY A 475 -17.45 -15.92 7.88
N LEU A 476 -17.53 -15.59 6.60
CA LEU A 476 -18.76 -15.37 5.88
C LEU A 476 -19.31 -16.71 5.36
N ILE A 477 -20.52 -17.05 5.78
CA ILE A 477 -21.22 -18.26 5.32
C ILE A 477 -22.17 -17.89 4.18
N LEU A 478 -22.01 -18.58 3.05
CA LEU A 478 -22.89 -18.47 1.89
C LEU A 478 -23.59 -19.81 1.67
N PRO A 479 -24.90 -19.80 1.32
CA PRO A 479 -25.69 -21.03 1.18
C PRO A 479 -25.22 -21.97 0.05
N CYS A 480 -24.44 -21.47 -0.90
CA CYS A 480 -23.96 -22.24 -2.05
C CYS A 480 -22.52 -22.76 -1.85
N PHE A 481 -21.93 -22.50 -0.69
CA PHE A 481 -20.58 -22.91 -0.32
C PHE A 481 -20.62 -23.85 0.89
N ASP A 482 -19.81 -24.90 0.84
CA ASP A 482 -19.75 -25.89 1.91
C ASP A 482 -18.95 -25.45 3.13
N LYS A 483 -18.03 -24.50 2.91
CA LYS A 483 -17.16 -23.96 3.94
C LYS A 483 -17.41 -22.47 4.09
N ALA A 484 -17.29 -21.98 5.33
CA ALA A 484 -17.24 -20.56 5.59
C ALA A 484 -16.03 -19.95 4.87
N ILE A 485 -16.21 -18.78 4.28
CA ILE A 485 -15.13 -18.00 3.69
C ILE A 485 -14.46 -17.25 4.85
N PRO A 486 -13.19 -17.55 5.19
CA PRO A 486 -12.49 -16.82 6.24
C PRO A 486 -12.41 -15.34 5.87
N TRP A 487 -12.61 -14.45 6.84
CA TRP A 487 -12.61 -13.01 6.61
C TRP A 487 -11.28 -12.51 6.06
N GLU A 488 -10.18 -13.19 6.39
CA GLU A 488 -8.81 -12.82 6.03
C GLU A 488 -8.46 -13.24 4.59
N GLN A 489 -9.34 -14.00 3.94
CA GLN A 489 -9.27 -14.33 2.53
C GLN A 489 -10.00 -13.31 1.65
N ILE A 490 -10.69 -12.31 2.23
CA ILE A 490 -11.40 -11.25 1.52
C ILE A 490 -10.47 -10.02 1.42
N ASN A 491 -9.95 -9.74 0.23
CA ASN A 491 -9.06 -8.60 -0.02
C ASN A 491 -9.83 -7.28 -0.05
N SER A 492 -10.98 -7.28 -0.70
CA SER A 492 -11.86 -6.10 -0.81
C SER A 492 -13.28 -6.53 -1.14
N PHE A 493 -14.22 -5.61 -1.01
CA PHE A 493 -15.60 -5.82 -1.39
C PHE A 493 -16.21 -4.55 -1.98
N GLU A 494 -17.29 -4.71 -2.75
CA GLU A 494 -18.02 -3.60 -3.35
C GLU A 494 -19.53 -3.85 -3.27
N ILE A 495 -20.27 -2.80 -2.93
CA ILE A 495 -21.74 -2.82 -2.89
C ILE A 495 -22.27 -1.85 -3.95
N THR A 496 -22.96 -2.38 -4.98
CA THR A 496 -23.59 -1.58 -6.02
C THR A 496 -25.12 -1.64 -5.92
N GLY A 497 -25.77 -0.49 -6.06
CA GLY A 497 -27.23 -0.34 -6.01
C GLY A 497 -27.76 0.43 -7.21
N LYS A 498 -28.16 -0.29 -8.27
CA LYS A 498 -28.91 0.29 -9.41
C LYS A 498 -30.33 -0.27 -9.45
N MET A 499 -30.54 -1.39 -10.15
CA MET A 499 -31.85 -2.09 -10.20
C MET A 499 -31.99 -3.26 -9.21
N TYR A 500 -30.86 -3.76 -8.72
CA TYR A 500 -30.69 -4.81 -7.73
C TYR A 500 -29.50 -4.43 -6.84
N LYS A 501 -29.48 -4.94 -5.61
CA LYS A 501 -28.36 -4.79 -4.69
C LYS A 501 -27.37 -5.91 -4.98
N LYS A 502 -26.13 -5.56 -5.33
CA LYS A 502 -25.07 -6.52 -5.65
C LYS A 502 -23.89 -6.30 -4.73
N LEU A 503 -23.52 -7.34 -3.99
CA LEU A 503 -22.29 -7.41 -3.20
C LEU A 503 -21.28 -8.25 -3.99
N THR A 504 -20.13 -7.66 -4.32
CA THR A 504 -19.00 -8.36 -4.93
C THR A 504 -17.91 -8.51 -3.88
N LEU A 505 -17.41 -9.73 -3.67
CA LEU A 505 -16.29 -10.04 -2.78
C LEU A 505 -15.10 -10.45 -3.63
N TYR A 506 -13.95 -9.81 -3.40
CA TYR A 506 -12.70 -10.13 -4.07
C TYR A 506 -11.82 -10.95 -3.13
N LEU A 507 -11.53 -12.18 -3.52
CA LEU A 507 -10.80 -13.12 -2.67
C LEU A 507 -9.33 -13.21 -3.05
N ASN A 508 -8.51 -13.62 -2.10
CA ASN A 508 -7.11 -13.91 -2.34
C ASN A 508 -6.93 -15.00 -3.42
N SER A 509 -5.86 -14.92 -4.22
CA SER A 509 -5.52 -15.91 -5.25
C SER A 509 -5.32 -17.31 -4.69
N THR A 510 -4.98 -17.42 -3.39
CA THR A 510 -4.78 -18.70 -2.69
C THR A 510 -6.08 -19.38 -2.24
N PHE A 511 -7.22 -18.69 -2.30
CA PHE A 511 -8.49 -19.23 -1.84
C PHE A 511 -8.99 -20.36 -2.77
N LYS A 512 -9.32 -21.52 -2.18
CA LYS A 512 -9.91 -22.67 -2.89
C LYS A 512 -11.36 -22.83 -2.46
N SER A 513 -12.28 -22.57 -3.39
CA SER A 513 -13.72 -22.45 -3.12
C SER A 513 -14.45 -23.73 -2.71
N GLY A 514 -13.80 -24.90 -2.73
CA GLY A 514 -14.49 -26.18 -2.57
C GLY A 514 -15.56 -26.41 -3.65
N GLU A 515 -16.50 -27.32 -3.37
CA GLU A 515 -17.65 -27.61 -4.24
C GLU A 515 -18.74 -26.54 -4.09
N PHE A 516 -19.40 -26.23 -5.21
CA PHE A 516 -20.48 -25.25 -5.27
C PHE A 516 -21.83 -25.98 -5.34
N LYS A 517 -22.67 -25.76 -4.34
CA LYS A 517 -23.99 -26.42 -4.24
C LYS A 517 -25.10 -25.59 -4.88
N PRO A 518 -26.12 -26.24 -5.50
CA PRO A 518 -27.27 -25.54 -6.00
C PRO A 518 -28.05 -24.91 -4.84
N CYS A 519 -28.36 -23.63 -4.98
CA CYS A 519 -29.00 -22.83 -3.95
C CYS A 519 -30.04 -21.89 -4.59
N ASN A 520 -31.07 -21.52 -3.82
CA ASN A 520 -32.10 -20.58 -4.30
C ASN A 520 -31.61 -19.12 -4.31
N ALA A 521 -30.48 -18.84 -3.64
CA ALA A 521 -29.84 -17.53 -3.64
C ALA A 521 -29.09 -17.28 -4.95
N LYS A 522 -29.14 -16.05 -5.47
CA LYS A 522 -28.38 -15.67 -6.65
C LYS A 522 -26.93 -15.36 -6.30
N ILE A 523 -26.13 -16.41 -6.19
CA ILE A 523 -24.68 -16.31 -5.97
C ILE A 523 -23.96 -16.84 -7.20
N LYS A 524 -23.01 -16.07 -7.72
CA LYS A 524 -22.12 -16.47 -8.81
C LYS A 524 -20.69 -16.45 -8.31
N TYR A 525 -19.97 -17.52 -8.56
CA TYR A 525 -18.54 -17.59 -8.29
C TYR A 525 -17.76 -17.62 -9.60
N ASN A 526 -16.82 -16.69 -9.76
CA ASN A 526 -15.92 -16.65 -10.91
C ASN A 526 -14.55 -17.20 -10.52
N LYS A 527 -14.27 -18.44 -10.94
CA LYS A 527 -13.01 -19.14 -10.68
C LYS A 527 -11.77 -18.47 -11.27
N ARG A 528 -11.89 -17.76 -12.41
CA ARG A 528 -10.72 -17.14 -13.07
C ARG A 528 -10.22 -15.91 -12.32
N ASN A 529 -11.14 -15.18 -11.70
CA ASN A 529 -10.87 -13.89 -11.07
C ASN A 529 -11.06 -13.94 -9.55
N ASN A 530 -11.26 -15.13 -8.96
CA ASN A 530 -11.52 -15.38 -7.55
C ASN A 530 -12.47 -14.37 -6.89
N HIS A 531 -13.60 -14.06 -7.53
CA HIS A 531 -14.62 -13.19 -6.95
C HIS A 531 -15.99 -13.86 -6.83
N ILE A 532 -16.71 -13.49 -5.77
CA ILE A 532 -18.07 -13.94 -5.51
C ILE A 532 -19.02 -12.77 -5.68
N GLN A 533 -20.08 -12.96 -6.45
CA GLN A 533 -21.14 -11.98 -6.65
C GLN A 533 -22.44 -12.48 -6.03
N ILE A 534 -22.97 -11.73 -5.08
CA ILE A 534 -24.25 -12.00 -4.41
C ILE A 534 -25.23 -10.94 -4.88
N THR A 535 -26.33 -11.36 -5.51
CA THR A 535 -27.36 -10.45 -6.02
C THR A 535 -28.65 -10.61 -5.23
N ALA A 536 -29.12 -9.51 -4.64
CA ALA A 536 -30.38 -9.45 -3.92
C ALA A 536 -31.32 -8.41 -4.55
N TYR A 537 -32.58 -8.78 -4.74
CA TYR A 537 -33.60 -7.81 -5.18
C TYR A 537 -34.01 -6.85 -4.05
N GLU A 538 -34.18 -7.40 -2.86
CA GLU A 538 -34.48 -6.74 -1.60
C GLU A 538 -33.87 -7.60 -0.49
N ILE A 539 -33.64 -7.01 0.68
CA ILE A 539 -33.06 -7.70 1.83
C ILE A 539 -34.01 -7.57 3.01
N ARG A 540 -34.24 -8.70 3.67
CA ARG A 540 -35.02 -8.79 4.90
C ARG A 540 -34.08 -9.26 6.01
N GLY A 541 -34.04 -8.50 7.10
CA GLY A 541 -33.14 -8.77 8.23
C GLY A 541 -33.09 -7.57 9.18
N LYS A 542 -32.34 -7.72 10.28
CA LYS A 542 -32.17 -6.66 11.30
C LYS A 542 -31.38 -5.44 10.78
N LEU A 543 -30.65 -5.58 9.66
CA LEU A 543 -29.85 -4.51 9.06
C LEU A 543 -30.30 -4.16 7.64
N LYS A 544 -30.15 -2.88 7.29
CA LYS A 544 -30.27 -2.40 5.91
C LYS A 544 -28.91 -2.51 5.19
N LEU A 545 -28.94 -2.53 3.86
CA LEU A 545 -27.72 -2.69 3.04
C LEU A 545 -26.67 -1.58 3.19
N PRO A 546 -27.02 -0.27 3.35
CA PRO A 546 -26.03 0.78 3.57
C PRO A 546 -25.16 0.50 4.82
N ASP A 547 -25.76 -0.10 5.84
CA ASP A 547 -25.09 -0.43 7.10
C ASP A 547 -24.21 -1.69 6.97
N CYS A 548 -24.42 -2.51 5.93
CA CYS A 548 -23.64 -3.74 5.71
C CYS A 548 -22.18 -3.47 5.32
N GLU A 549 -21.87 -2.33 4.70
CA GLU A 549 -20.49 -1.97 4.34
C GLU A 549 -19.64 -1.78 5.59
N SER A 550 -20.12 -0.97 6.54
CA SER A 550 -19.44 -0.75 7.82
C SER A 550 -19.24 -2.07 8.57
N LEU A 551 -20.28 -2.90 8.62
CA LEU A 551 -20.25 -4.16 9.33
C LEU A 551 -19.27 -5.16 8.72
N ILE A 552 -19.26 -5.33 7.39
CA ILE A 552 -18.29 -6.23 6.71
C ILE A 552 -16.86 -5.74 6.96
N SER A 553 -16.62 -4.42 6.90
CA SER A 553 -15.32 -3.83 7.21
C SER A 553 -14.90 -4.10 8.65
N ASP A 554 -15.83 -3.99 9.60
CA ASP A 554 -15.58 -4.30 11.01
C ASP A 554 -15.24 -5.78 11.23
N TYR A 555 -15.96 -6.72 10.61
CA TYR A 555 -15.63 -8.16 10.70
C TYR A 555 -14.25 -8.47 10.11
N ILE A 556 -13.88 -7.86 8.98
CA ILE A 556 -12.53 -8.01 8.39
C ILE A 556 -11.48 -7.46 9.36
N ARG A 557 -11.70 -6.26 9.93
CA ARG A 557 -10.80 -5.66 10.93
C ARG A 557 -10.62 -6.56 12.16
N VAL A 558 -11.71 -7.12 12.67
CA VAL A 558 -11.72 -8.03 13.83
C VAL A 558 -10.96 -9.32 13.51
N ALA A 559 -11.13 -9.88 12.32
CA ALA A 559 -10.42 -11.09 11.92
C ALA A 559 -8.91 -10.88 11.78
N HIS A 560 -8.48 -9.79 11.14
CA HIS A 560 -7.06 -9.41 11.10
C HIS A 560 -6.49 -9.19 12.50
N ALA A 561 -7.26 -8.55 13.40
CA ALA A 561 -6.84 -8.36 14.78
C ALA A 561 -6.65 -9.70 15.52
N ARG A 562 -7.47 -10.72 15.22
CA ARG A 562 -7.30 -12.08 15.79
C ARG A 562 -6.06 -12.79 15.26
N ILE A 563 -5.75 -12.69 13.97
CA ILE A 563 -4.50 -13.23 13.41
C ILE A 563 -3.30 -12.56 14.07
N GLU A 564 -3.29 -11.24 14.15
CA GLU A 564 -2.19 -10.49 14.76
C GLU A 564 -2.03 -10.87 16.24
N LEU A 565 -3.15 -11.00 16.97
CA LEU A 565 -3.14 -11.48 18.36
C LEU A 565 -2.63 -12.93 18.49
N GLN A 566 -2.92 -13.80 17.52
CA GLN A 566 -2.33 -15.15 17.49
C GLN A 566 -0.82 -15.11 17.35
N LEU A 567 -0.24 -14.18 16.57
CA LEU A 567 1.23 -14.03 16.47
C LEU A 567 1.86 -13.68 17.83
N PHE A 568 1.20 -12.82 18.62
CA PHE A 568 1.63 -12.52 19.99
C PHE A 568 1.48 -13.72 20.95
N MET A 569 0.54 -14.64 20.69
CA MET A 569 0.24 -15.78 21.59
C MET A 569 1.02 -17.06 21.23
N GLN A 570 1.21 -17.35 19.94
CA GLN A 570 1.95 -18.52 19.46
C GLN A 570 3.42 -18.45 19.86
N ASN A 571 3.96 -17.23 19.96
CA ASN A 571 5.34 -16.98 20.29
C ASN A 571 5.60 -16.79 21.81
N LYS A 572 4.60 -17.07 22.67
CA LYS A 572 4.76 -17.19 24.14
C LYS A 572 5.18 -18.58 24.60
N LYS A 573 5.10 -19.59 23.73
CA LYS A 573 5.66 -20.92 23.94
C LYS A 573 7.04 -20.97 23.31
#